data_AF-U2J570-F1
#
_entry.id   AF-U2J570-F1
#
_cell.length_a   1.000
_cell.length_b   1.000
_cell.length_c   1.000
_cell.angle_alpha   90.00
_cell.angle_beta   90.00
_cell.angle_gamma   90.00
#
_symmetry.space_group_name_H-M   'P 1'
#
loop_
_entity.id
_entity.type
_entity.pdbx_description
1 polymer ?
#
loop_
_entity_poly.entity_id
_entity_poly.type
_entity_poly.pdbx_seq_one_letter_code
_entity_poly.pdbx_strand_id
1 'polypeptide(L)'
;MNIESSRKVATKGYAEKEVTPDIIYLSVSLKEFYMDGNTKKKVAIELIEKQLFDGAIAAGVKKEDITIQNIYSYNYENKKKNNELLQSRQYRIKVTNLNGLSTMLDKVDPQGLQSTSINGYDHSQKREIEKELKTIAVKDARQNAEILAAADGQSVGRVLIINDNSSINFNDFAPVPQMMYAKASRMDTSGGAESNDLNIDIRPIKLTCYIDGVFEIK
;
A
#
# COMPACT_ATOMS: atom_id res chain seq x y z
N MET A 1 30.33 -22.64 -29.29
CA MET A 1 30.98 -21.86 -28.21
C MET A 1 30.59 -22.49 -26.89
N ASN A 2 31.55 -23.05 -26.16
CA ASN A 2 31.29 -23.70 -24.88
C ASN A 2 31.28 -22.62 -23.79
N ILE A 3 30.12 -22.33 -23.21
CA ILE A 3 29.91 -21.20 -22.27
C ILE A 3 30.70 -21.38 -20.96
N GLU A 4 31.11 -22.61 -20.65
CA GLU A 4 31.87 -22.93 -19.43
C GLU A 4 33.32 -22.38 -19.42
N SER A 5 33.86 -21.94 -20.57
CA SER A 5 35.27 -21.48 -20.68
C SER A 5 35.42 -19.97 -20.96
N SER A 6 34.33 -19.20 -21.08
CA SER A 6 34.40 -17.75 -21.37
C SER A 6 34.51 -16.91 -20.09
N ARG A 7 35.44 -15.95 -20.07
CA ARG A 7 35.53 -14.93 -19.01
C ARG A 7 34.23 -14.12 -18.93
N LYS A 8 33.77 -13.83 -17.71
CA LYS A 8 32.51 -13.14 -17.45
C LYS A 8 32.61 -12.26 -16.21
N VAL A 9 31.80 -11.21 -16.17
CA VAL A 9 31.59 -10.35 -15.01
C VAL A 9 30.13 -10.44 -14.59
N ALA A 10 29.88 -10.53 -13.29
CA ALA A 10 28.54 -10.51 -12.72
C ALA A 10 28.37 -9.23 -11.90
N THR A 11 27.33 -8.46 -12.19
CA THR A 11 27.03 -7.20 -11.53
C THR A 11 25.57 -7.12 -11.16
N LYS A 12 25.27 -6.26 -10.19
CA LYS A 12 23.93 -5.88 -9.81
C LYS A 12 23.67 -4.46 -10.28
N GLY A 13 22.51 -4.24 -10.85
CA GLY A 13 22.00 -2.92 -11.21
C GLY A 13 20.93 -2.46 -10.24
N TYR A 14 20.83 -1.15 -10.09
CA TYR A 14 19.90 -0.49 -9.18
C TYR A 14 19.11 0.61 -9.88
N ALA A 15 17.85 0.76 -9.49
CA ALA A 15 17.04 1.91 -9.83
C ALA A 15 16.14 2.28 -8.65
N GLU A 16 15.88 3.58 -8.50
CA GLU A 16 14.92 4.10 -7.54
C GLU A 16 14.07 5.21 -8.13
N LYS A 17 12.86 5.37 -7.61
CA LYS A 17 11.95 6.46 -7.98
C LYS A 17 11.02 6.79 -6.83
N GLU A 18 10.86 8.08 -6.52
CA GLU A 18 9.80 8.55 -5.64
C GLU A 18 8.51 8.73 -6.44
N VAL A 19 7.41 8.18 -5.93
CA VAL A 19 6.10 8.23 -6.57
C VAL A 19 5.05 8.55 -5.50
N THR A 20 4.18 9.51 -5.77
CA THR A 20 2.99 9.74 -4.94
C THR A 20 1.90 8.76 -5.36
N PRO A 21 1.41 7.86 -4.48
CA PRO A 21 0.29 6.99 -4.80
C PRO A 21 -0.96 7.80 -5.17
N ASP A 22 -1.68 7.34 -6.20
CA ASP A 22 -2.97 7.92 -6.61
C ASP A 22 -4.15 6.99 -6.29
N ILE A 23 -3.85 5.84 -5.69
CA ILE A 23 -4.82 4.84 -5.23
C ILE A 23 -4.48 4.48 -3.79
N ILE A 24 -5.49 4.50 -2.93
CA ILE A 24 -5.42 4.05 -1.54
C ILE A 24 -6.43 2.93 -1.35
N TYR A 25 -6.02 1.87 -0.67
CA TYR A 25 -6.93 0.82 -0.20
C TYR A 25 -7.21 1.05 1.28
N LEU A 26 -8.45 1.37 1.62
CA LEU A 26 -8.93 1.45 2.99
C LEU A 26 -9.41 0.06 3.44
N SER A 27 -9.10 -0.32 4.68
CA SER A 27 -9.76 -1.41 5.37
C SER A 27 -10.81 -0.84 6.33
N VAL A 28 -12.06 -1.27 6.18
CA VAL A 28 -13.17 -0.88 7.05
C VAL A 28 -13.76 -2.13 7.68
N SER A 29 -13.64 -2.24 8.99
CA SER A 29 -14.19 -3.35 9.77
C SER A 29 -15.52 -2.95 10.37
N LEU A 30 -16.55 -3.74 10.09
CA LEU A 30 -17.91 -3.58 10.59
C LEU A 30 -18.26 -4.72 11.54
N LYS A 31 -19.14 -4.47 12.51
CA LYS A 31 -19.61 -5.49 13.45
C LYS A 31 -21.07 -5.30 13.83
N GLU A 32 -21.77 -6.40 14.08
CA GLU A 32 -23.08 -6.34 14.71
C GLU A 32 -22.98 -5.82 16.15
N PHE A 33 -24.04 -5.17 16.62
CA PHE A 33 -24.12 -4.73 18.01
C PHE A 33 -25.57 -4.73 18.51
N TYR A 34 -25.73 -4.65 19.83
CA TYR A 34 -27.03 -4.50 20.47
C TYR A 34 -27.21 -3.05 20.92
N MET A 35 -28.33 -2.43 20.54
CA MET A 35 -28.64 -1.07 20.97
C MET A 35 -28.80 -1.00 22.48
N ASP A 36 -28.09 -0.07 23.13
CA ASP A 36 -28.18 0.20 24.58
C ASP A 36 -27.98 -1.05 25.46
N GLY A 37 -27.23 -2.06 24.97
CA GLY A 37 -27.04 -3.33 25.65
C GLY A 37 -28.31 -4.21 25.73
N ASN A 38 -29.38 -3.84 25.01
CA ASN A 38 -30.59 -4.62 24.93
C ASN A 38 -30.43 -5.75 23.90
N THR A 39 -30.22 -6.97 24.41
CA THR A 39 -30.01 -8.18 23.58
C THR A 39 -31.19 -8.53 22.66
N LYS A 40 -32.33 -7.84 22.76
CA LYS A 40 -33.47 -7.99 21.84
C LYS A 40 -33.45 -6.99 20.67
N LYS A 41 -32.57 -6.00 20.71
CA LYS A 41 -32.44 -4.94 19.69
C LYS A 41 -31.09 -5.05 19.00
N LYS A 42 -30.90 -6.13 18.24
CA LYS A 42 -29.69 -6.33 17.43
C LYS A 42 -29.75 -5.46 16.18
N VAL A 43 -28.65 -4.77 15.90
CA VAL A 43 -28.41 -4.14 14.61
C VAL A 43 -27.64 -5.14 13.75
N ALA A 44 -28.30 -5.60 12.69
CA ALA A 44 -27.76 -6.58 11.77
C ALA A 44 -26.65 -5.99 10.90
N ILE A 45 -25.70 -6.83 10.50
CA ILE A 45 -24.53 -6.40 9.72
C ILE A 45 -24.94 -5.81 8.38
N GLU A 46 -26.00 -6.33 7.75
CA GLU A 46 -26.51 -5.87 6.45
C GLU A 46 -26.96 -4.41 6.47
N LEU A 47 -27.46 -3.91 7.61
CA LEU A 47 -27.84 -2.50 7.75
C LEU A 47 -26.61 -1.59 7.74
N ILE A 48 -25.58 -1.98 8.49
CA ILE A 48 -24.32 -1.23 8.63
C ILE A 48 -23.54 -1.27 7.31
N GLU A 49 -23.58 -2.40 6.62
CA GLU A 49 -23.01 -2.53 5.26
C GLU A 49 -23.68 -1.61 4.27
N LYS A 50 -25.01 -1.57 4.26
CA LYS A 50 -25.76 -0.68 3.38
C LYS A 50 -25.36 0.78 3.62
N GLN A 51 -25.23 1.18 4.89
CA GLN A 51 -24.75 2.52 5.26
C GLN A 51 -23.35 2.80 4.69
N LEU A 52 -22.41 1.87 4.85
CA LEU A 52 -21.05 2.00 4.31
C LEU A 52 -21.05 2.12 2.78
N PHE A 53 -21.82 1.27 2.08
CA PHE A 53 -21.91 1.28 0.62
C PHE A 53 -22.55 2.59 0.12
N ASP A 54 -23.64 3.03 0.72
CA ASP A 54 -24.32 4.29 0.37
C ASP A 54 -23.43 5.52 0.67
N GLY A 55 -22.62 5.46 1.74
CA GLY A 55 -21.58 6.44 2.05
C GLY A 55 -20.49 6.47 0.99
N ALA A 56 -19.93 5.31 0.65
CA ALA A 56 -18.82 5.20 -0.28
C ALA A 56 -19.23 5.63 -1.70
N ILE A 57 -20.39 5.19 -2.17
CA ILE A 57 -20.93 5.56 -3.49
C ILE A 57 -21.18 7.08 -3.55
N ALA A 58 -21.74 7.66 -2.49
CA ALA A 58 -21.94 9.11 -2.43
C ALA A 58 -20.62 9.90 -2.40
N ALA A 59 -19.54 9.30 -1.87
CA ALA A 59 -18.19 9.85 -1.90
C ALA A 59 -17.46 9.60 -3.25
N GLY A 60 -18.15 9.02 -4.25
CA GLY A 60 -17.61 8.78 -5.59
C GLY A 60 -16.88 7.44 -5.77
N VAL A 61 -16.94 6.54 -4.78
CA VAL A 61 -16.39 5.19 -4.91
C VAL A 61 -17.29 4.34 -5.80
N LYS A 62 -16.70 3.60 -6.73
CA LYS A 62 -17.46 2.69 -7.60
C LYS A 62 -17.81 1.41 -6.85
N LYS A 63 -18.90 0.76 -7.23
CA LYS A 63 -19.35 -0.47 -6.55
C LYS A 63 -18.31 -1.59 -6.64
N GLU A 64 -17.65 -1.71 -7.78
CA GLU A 64 -16.58 -2.68 -8.05
C GLU A 64 -15.30 -2.42 -7.23
N ASP A 65 -15.15 -1.20 -6.71
CA ASP A 65 -14.02 -0.78 -5.87
C ASP A 65 -14.26 -1.08 -4.38
N ILE A 66 -15.41 -1.66 -4.03
CA ILE A 66 -15.75 -2.13 -2.68
C ILE A 66 -15.74 -3.66 -2.68
N THR A 67 -14.77 -4.24 -1.98
CA THR A 67 -14.56 -5.70 -1.96
C THR A 67 -14.51 -6.23 -0.53
N ILE A 68 -14.91 -7.47 -0.33
CA ILE A 68 -14.83 -8.11 0.99
C ILE A 68 -13.42 -8.66 1.22
N GLN A 69 -12.83 -8.28 2.35
CA GLN A 69 -11.50 -8.70 2.77
C GLN A 69 -11.58 -9.87 3.76
N ASN A 70 -12.56 -9.87 4.66
CA ASN A 70 -12.73 -10.93 5.64
C ASN A 70 -14.18 -11.03 6.14
N ILE A 71 -14.56 -12.22 6.62
CA ILE A 71 -15.82 -12.49 7.33
C ILE A 71 -15.48 -13.32 8.55
N TYR A 72 -15.92 -12.89 9.73
CA TYR A 72 -15.76 -13.67 10.95
C TYR A 72 -16.94 -13.47 11.90
N SER A 73 -17.07 -14.39 12.84
CA SER A 73 -18.07 -14.31 13.91
C SER A 73 -17.38 -14.31 15.27
N TYR A 74 -18.00 -13.67 16.25
CA TYR A 74 -17.47 -13.61 17.62
C TYR A 74 -18.59 -13.75 18.65
N ASN A 75 -18.22 -14.19 19.86
CA ASN A 75 -19.17 -14.27 20.96
C ASN A 75 -19.40 -12.89 21.56
N TYR A 76 -20.65 -12.57 21.88
CA TYR A 76 -20.94 -11.38 22.66
C TYR A 76 -20.64 -11.64 24.14
N GLU A 77 -19.57 -11.06 24.67
CA GLU A 77 -19.23 -11.17 26.09
C GLU A 77 -20.21 -10.37 26.95
N ASN A 78 -21.21 -11.05 27.52
CA ASN A 78 -22.12 -10.45 28.51
C ASN A 78 -22.32 -11.35 29.73
N LYS A 79 -22.73 -10.73 30.85
CA LYS A 79 -22.96 -11.44 32.13
C LYS A 79 -24.13 -12.42 32.11
N LYS A 80 -24.99 -12.37 31.09
CA LYS A 80 -26.10 -13.30 30.87
C LYS A 80 -25.67 -14.31 29.83
N LYS A 81 -26.03 -15.60 29.91
CA LYS A 81 -25.76 -16.56 28.83
C LYS A 81 -26.54 -16.15 27.57
N ASN A 82 -25.95 -15.32 26.72
CA ASN A 82 -26.40 -15.13 25.35
C ASN A 82 -25.43 -15.92 24.44
N ASN A 83 -25.90 -17.05 23.93
CA ASN A 83 -25.10 -17.93 23.05
C ASN A 83 -25.17 -17.49 21.58
N GLU A 84 -25.70 -16.30 21.29
CA GLU A 84 -25.75 -15.77 19.93
C GLU A 84 -24.38 -15.26 19.48
N LEU A 85 -23.93 -15.77 18.32
CA LEU A 85 -22.74 -15.28 17.63
C LEU A 85 -23.06 -14.00 16.87
N LEU A 86 -22.26 -12.97 17.09
CA LEU A 86 -22.31 -11.74 16.32
C LEU A 86 -21.42 -11.83 15.09
N GLN A 87 -21.86 -11.20 14.00
CA GLN A 87 -21.11 -11.14 12.76
C GLN A 87 -20.20 -9.91 12.69
N SER A 88 -19.07 -10.07 12.03
CA SER A 88 -18.20 -8.98 11.61
C SER A 88 -17.68 -9.24 10.20
N ARG A 89 -17.57 -8.16 9.43
CA ARG A 89 -17.10 -8.20 8.05
C ARG A 89 -16.12 -7.06 7.84
N GLN A 90 -15.05 -7.35 7.12
CA GLN A 90 -14.01 -6.39 6.79
C GLN A 90 -14.05 -6.15 5.29
N TYR A 91 -14.10 -4.88 4.91
CA TYR A 91 -14.12 -4.45 3.52
C TYR A 91 -12.82 -3.77 3.14
N ARG A 92 -12.36 -4.04 1.92
CA ARG A 92 -11.33 -3.27 1.24
C ARG A 92 -12.02 -2.31 0.26
N ILE A 93 -11.82 -1.02 0.46
CA ILE A 93 -12.38 0.06 -0.37
C ILE A 93 -11.24 0.77 -1.10
N LYS A 94 -11.28 0.79 -2.43
CA LYS A 94 -10.34 1.53 -3.25
C LYS A 94 -10.82 2.97 -3.43
N VAL A 95 -9.99 3.94 -3.05
CA VAL A 95 -10.27 5.37 -3.18
C VAL A 95 -9.11 6.08 -3.87
N THR A 96 -9.37 7.21 -4.52
CA THR A 96 -8.36 8.01 -5.24
C THR A 96 -7.93 9.27 -4.47
N ASN A 97 -8.69 9.67 -3.44
CA ASN A 97 -8.31 10.69 -2.47
C ASN A 97 -9.04 10.44 -1.14
N LEU A 98 -8.64 11.15 -0.09
CA LEU A 98 -9.18 10.99 1.26
C LEU A 98 -10.22 12.06 1.65
N ASN A 99 -10.49 13.03 0.78
CA ASN A 99 -11.32 14.20 1.12
C ASN A 99 -12.78 13.81 1.41
N GLY A 100 -13.28 12.71 0.81
CA GLY A 100 -14.61 12.16 1.07
C GLY A 100 -14.70 11.18 2.25
N LEU A 101 -13.59 10.87 2.94
CA LEU A 101 -13.55 9.81 3.95
C LEU A 101 -14.44 10.12 5.15
N SER A 102 -14.40 11.34 5.69
CA SER A 102 -15.26 11.71 6.83
C SER A 102 -16.73 11.58 6.46
N THR A 103 -17.14 12.19 5.34
CA THR A 103 -18.53 12.15 4.87
C THR A 103 -19.01 10.73 4.56
N MET A 104 -18.12 9.85 4.09
CA MET A 104 -18.42 8.43 3.92
C MET A 104 -18.71 7.76 5.26
N LEU A 105 -17.82 7.94 6.25
CA LEU A 105 -17.92 7.28 7.56
C LEU A 105 -19.04 7.83 8.43
N ASP A 106 -19.38 9.12 8.30
CA ASP A 106 -20.47 9.78 9.04
C ASP A 106 -21.85 9.19 8.74
N LYS A 107 -22.00 8.44 7.64
CA LYS A 107 -23.24 7.72 7.31
C LYS A 107 -23.34 6.36 8.00
N VAL A 108 -22.25 5.85 8.56
CA VAL A 108 -22.18 4.54 9.22
C VAL A 108 -22.45 4.71 10.70
N ASP A 109 -23.27 3.82 11.28
CA ASP A 109 -23.48 3.82 12.71
C ASP A 109 -22.14 3.62 13.45
N PRO A 110 -21.74 4.54 14.34
CA PRO A 110 -20.45 4.48 14.99
C PRO A 110 -20.27 3.27 15.90
N GLN A 111 -21.35 2.65 16.40
CA GLN A 111 -21.25 1.41 17.19
C GLN A 111 -20.95 0.20 16.30
N GLY A 112 -21.39 0.26 15.03
CA GLY A 112 -21.15 -0.76 14.02
C GLY A 112 -19.79 -0.62 13.33
N LEU A 113 -19.18 0.56 13.34
CA LEU A 113 -17.87 0.83 12.78
C LEU A 113 -16.76 0.43 13.78
N GLN A 114 -16.14 -0.73 13.59
CA GLN A 114 -15.11 -1.25 14.50
C GLN A 114 -13.75 -0.56 14.29
N SER A 115 -13.33 -0.40 13.04
CA SER A 115 -12.07 0.29 12.72
C SER A 115 -12.04 0.71 11.25
N THR A 116 -11.33 1.79 10.97
CA THR A 116 -10.92 2.17 9.61
C THR A 116 -9.42 2.42 9.59
N SER A 117 -8.72 1.85 8.61
CA SER A 117 -7.28 2.03 8.45
C SER A 117 -6.88 1.97 6.98
N ILE A 118 -5.67 2.43 6.66
CA ILE A 118 -5.10 2.22 5.33
C ILE A 118 -4.51 0.80 5.28
N ASN A 119 -4.94 0.02 4.30
CA ASN A 119 -4.49 -1.35 4.02
C ASN A 119 -3.42 -1.42 2.93
N GLY A 120 -3.25 -0.36 2.16
CA GLY A 120 -2.24 -0.31 1.13
C GLY A 120 -2.40 0.88 0.19
N TYR A 121 -1.45 0.98 -0.73
CA TYR A 121 -1.35 2.02 -1.73
C TYR A 121 -1.06 1.37 -3.09
N ASP A 122 -1.44 2.06 -4.16
CA ASP A 122 -1.16 1.64 -5.52
C ASP A 122 -0.97 2.88 -6.40
N HIS A 123 -0.61 2.65 -7.66
CA HIS A 123 -0.52 3.70 -8.65
C HIS A 123 -1.21 3.27 -9.94
N SER A 124 -2.03 4.14 -10.54
CA SER A 124 -2.74 3.87 -11.80
C SER A 124 -1.78 3.51 -12.94
N GLN A 125 -0.57 4.07 -12.91
CA GLN A 125 0.51 3.82 -13.87
C GLN A 125 1.56 2.80 -13.40
N LYS A 126 1.27 1.93 -12.42
CA LYS A 126 2.25 1.01 -11.84
C LYS A 126 3.09 0.23 -12.86
N ARG A 127 2.45 -0.25 -13.94
CA ARG A 127 3.13 -1.03 -14.97
C ARG A 127 4.19 -0.22 -15.72
N GLU A 128 3.92 1.05 -16.01
CA GLU A 128 4.90 1.91 -16.68
C GLU A 128 6.04 2.30 -15.73
N ILE A 129 5.74 2.55 -14.46
CA ILE A 129 6.75 2.80 -13.42
C ILE A 129 7.65 1.58 -13.23
N GLU A 130 7.10 0.38 -13.15
CA GLU A 130 7.87 -0.86 -13.05
C GLU A 130 8.76 -1.07 -14.27
N LYS A 131 8.24 -0.85 -15.47
CA LYS A 131 9.00 -0.94 -16.72
C LYS A 131 10.16 0.06 -16.76
N GLU A 132 9.93 1.29 -16.34
CA GLU A 132 10.95 2.33 -16.25
C GLU A 132 12.07 1.93 -15.28
N LEU A 133 11.71 1.55 -14.05
CA LEU A 133 12.67 1.12 -13.03
C LEU A 133 13.50 -0.08 -13.49
N LYS A 134 12.88 -1.10 -14.09
CA LYS A 134 13.58 -2.27 -14.63
C LYS A 134 14.53 -1.87 -15.77
N THR A 135 14.10 -0.97 -16.65
CA THR A 135 14.95 -0.48 -17.75
C THR A 135 16.19 0.24 -17.22
N ILE A 136 16.03 1.06 -16.18
CA ILE A 136 17.14 1.76 -15.53
C ILE A 136 18.07 0.76 -14.85
N ALA A 137 17.53 -0.20 -14.08
CA ALA A 137 18.33 -1.19 -13.37
C ALA A 137 19.14 -2.10 -14.33
N VAL A 138 18.60 -2.51 -15.48
CA VAL A 138 19.37 -3.26 -16.49
C VAL A 138 20.53 -2.43 -17.04
N LYS A 139 20.30 -1.15 -17.32
CA LYS A 139 21.34 -0.24 -17.82
C LYS A 139 22.43 -0.03 -16.77
N ASP A 140 22.05 0.16 -15.52
CA ASP A 140 22.97 0.31 -14.40
C ASP A 140 23.83 -0.96 -14.19
N ALA A 141 23.23 -2.15 -14.27
CA ALA A 141 23.98 -3.42 -14.21
C ALA A 141 25.07 -3.48 -15.29
N ARG A 142 24.75 -3.07 -16.53
CA ARG A 142 25.73 -3.03 -17.62
C ARG A 142 26.83 -2.00 -17.35
N GLN A 143 26.48 -0.81 -16.89
CA GLN A 143 27.45 0.24 -16.57
C GLN A 143 28.41 -0.22 -15.47
N ASN A 144 27.91 -0.91 -14.44
CA ASN A 144 28.74 -1.52 -13.40
C ASN A 144 29.69 -2.56 -13.98
N ALA A 145 29.23 -3.39 -14.92
CA ALA A 145 30.09 -4.37 -15.60
C ALA A 145 31.18 -3.69 -16.43
N GLU A 146 30.87 -2.58 -17.09
CA GLU A 146 31.83 -1.78 -17.88
C GLU A 146 32.94 -1.22 -17.01
N ILE A 147 32.59 -0.67 -15.84
CA ILE A 147 33.55 -0.16 -14.85
C ILE A 147 34.51 -1.29 -14.41
N LEU A 148 33.97 -2.46 -14.06
CA LEU A 148 34.78 -3.59 -13.58
C LEU A 148 35.67 -4.17 -14.68
N ALA A 149 35.17 -4.34 -15.90
CA ALA A 149 35.97 -4.83 -17.01
C ALA A 149 37.09 -3.85 -17.38
N ALA A 150 36.80 -2.54 -17.40
CA ALA A 150 37.79 -1.52 -17.69
C ALA A 150 38.91 -1.47 -16.64
N ALA A 151 38.59 -1.71 -15.36
CA ALA A 151 39.59 -1.80 -14.28
C ALA A 151 40.56 -2.99 -14.48
N ASP A 152 40.16 -4.04 -15.20
CA ASP A 152 41.00 -5.18 -15.59
C ASP A 152 41.61 -5.02 -17.01
N GLY A 153 41.48 -3.83 -17.62
CA GLY A 153 41.97 -3.55 -18.96
C GLY A 153 41.21 -4.30 -20.07
N GLN A 154 39.97 -4.72 -19.81
CA GLN A 154 39.11 -5.46 -20.73
C GLN A 154 37.86 -4.63 -21.10
N SER A 155 37.03 -5.17 -21.99
CA SER A 155 35.75 -4.56 -22.36
C SER A 155 34.57 -5.52 -22.19
N VAL A 156 33.36 -4.98 -22.02
CA VAL A 156 32.14 -5.79 -21.84
C VAL A 156 31.53 -6.18 -23.19
N GLY A 157 31.29 -7.48 -23.36
CA GLY A 157 30.60 -8.09 -24.49
C GLY A 157 29.08 -8.12 -24.34
N ARG A 158 28.45 -9.17 -24.90
CA ARG A 158 27.00 -9.35 -24.81
C ARG A 158 26.60 -9.82 -23.40
N VAL A 159 25.35 -9.59 -23.06
CA VAL A 159 24.75 -10.17 -21.86
C VAL A 159 24.57 -11.67 -22.03
N LEU A 160 24.88 -12.42 -20.98
CA LEU A 160 24.74 -13.88 -20.90
C LEU A 160 23.51 -14.25 -20.06
N ILE A 161 23.27 -13.54 -18.96
CA ILE A 161 22.15 -13.78 -18.04
C ILE A 161 21.61 -12.42 -17.58
N ILE A 162 20.29 -12.28 -17.55
CA ILE A 162 19.59 -11.24 -16.80
C ILE A 162 18.66 -11.96 -15.82
N ASN A 163 18.83 -11.70 -14.53
CA ASN A 163 17.95 -12.21 -13.50
C ASN A 163 17.18 -11.06 -12.85
N ASP A 164 15.87 -11.05 -13.06
CA ASP A 164 14.96 -10.10 -12.45
C ASP A 164 14.53 -10.63 -11.08
N ASN A 165 15.29 -10.24 -10.06
CA ASN A 165 14.97 -10.51 -8.65
C ASN A 165 14.21 -9.34 -8.01
N SER A 166 13.64 -8.43 -8.81
CA SER A 166 12.99 -7.23 -8.29
C SER A 166 11.60 -7.52 -7.74
N SER A 167 11.32 -6.96 -6.56
CA SER A 167 9.99 -6.86 -5.99
C SER A 167 9.71 -5.39 -5.71
N ILE A 168 9.03 -4.73 -6.64
CA ILE A 168 8.69 -3.31 -6.53
C ILE A 168 7.42 -3.22 -5.67
N ASN A 169 7.59 -2.82 -4.41
CA ASN A 169 6.51 -2.83 -3.43
C ASN A 169 5.90 -1.44 -3.26
N PHE A 170 4.66 -1.28 -3.73
CA PHE A 170 3.88 -0.04 -3.58
C PHE A 170 3.27 0.12 -2.17
N ASN A 171 3.27 -0.93 -1.35
CA ASN A 171 2.82 -0.89 0.04
C ASN A 171 3.95 -0.60 1.03
N ASP A 172 5.16 -0.36 0.55
CA ASP A 172 6.33 -0.21 1.42
C ASP A 172 6.39 1.19 2.02
N PHE A 173 5.66 1.38 3.11
CA PHE A 173 5.92 2.48 4.03
C PHE A 173 7.02 2.03 4.97
N ALA A 174 8.26 2.38 4.65
CA ALA A 174 9.33 2.33 5.63
C ALA A 174 8.86 3.13 6.86
N PRO A 175 8.78 2.52 8.06
CA PRO A 175 8.32 3.22 9.25
C PRO A 175 9.25 4.40 9.50
N VAL A 176 8.71 5.61 9.41
CA VAL A 176 9.43 6.82 9.77
C VAL A 176 9.71 6.73 11.28
N PRO A 177 10.97 6.82 11.73
CA PRO A 177 11.29 6.75 13.15
C PRO A 177 10.44 7.77 13.93
N GLN A 178 9.80 7.34 15.03
CA GLN A 178 8.90 8.18 15.84
C GLN A 178 9.52 9.53 16.27
N MET A 179 10.85 9.59 16.36
CA MET A 179 11.60 10.82 16.66
C MET A 179 11.42 11.91 15.59
N MET A 180 11.21 11.52 14.33
CA MET A 180 10.97 12.43 13.21
C MET A 180 9.53 12.99 13.24
N TYR A 181 8.56 12.15 13.63
CA TYR A 181 7.17 12.56 13.87
C TYR A 181 7.06 13.60 14.99
N ALA A 182 7.70 13.36 16.14
CA ALA A 182 7.68 14.28 17.27
C ALA A 182 8.29 15.66 16.93
N LYS A 183 9.24 15.71 15.97
CA LYS A 183 9.89 16.95 15.53
C LYS A 183 9.00 17.73 14.56
N ALA A 184 8.31 17.05 13.63
CA ALA A 184 7.36 17.67 12.70
C ALA A 184 6.14 18.25 13.45
N SER A 185 5.55 17.50 14.38
CA SER A 185 4.40 17.98 15.17
C SER A 185 4.74 19.20 16.05
N ARG A 186 5.98 19.32 16.52
CA ARG A 186 6.42 20.50 17.30
C ARG A 186 6.65 21.74 16.45
N MET A 187 7.01 21.56 15.18
CA MET A 187 7.20 22.65 14.23
C MET A 187 5.85 23.23 13.79
N ASP A 188 4.87 22.35 13.58
CA ASP A 188 3.49 22.71 13.20
C ASP A 188 2.76 23.50 14.30
N THR A 189 2.99 23.16 15.58
CA THR A 189 2.42 23.91 16.72
C THR A 189 3.00 25.31 16.95
N SER A 190 3.99 25.75 16.17
CA SER A 190 4.58 27.09 16.29
C SER A 190 4.09 28.11 15.26
N GLY A 191 3.27 27.67 14.29
CA GLY A 191 2.55 28.54 13.35
C GLY A 191 1.09 28.65 13.76
N GLY A 192 0.57 29.88 13.88
CA GLY A 192 -0.79 30.17 14.34
C GLY A 192 -1.88 29.39 13.61
N ALA A 193 -2.90 28.99 14.36
CA ALA A 193 -4.10 28.34 13.86
C ALA A 193 -4.85 29.24 12.88
N GLU A 194 -4.94 28.84 11.61
CA GLU A 194 -5.93 29.36 10.66
C GLU A 194 -6.16 28.37 9.49
N SER A 195 -7.45 28.17 9.16
CA SER A 195 -8.06 27.35 8.09
C SER A 195 -8.18 25.83 8.28
N ASN A 196 -9.41 25.39 8.60
CA ASN A 196 -9.90 24.01 8.64
C ASN A 196 -10.11 23.42 7.23
N ASP A 197 -9.09 23.47 6.38
CA ASP A 197 -9.02 22.59 5.22
C ASP A 197 -7.70 21.84 5.33
N LEU A 198 -7.67 20.90 6.29
CA LEU A 198 -6.57 19.94 6.41
C LEU A 198 -6.58 19.09 5.14
N ASN A 199 -5.86 19.54 4.11
CA ASN A 199 -5.65 18.75 2.92
C ASN A 199 -4.75 17.56 3.32
N ILE A 200 -5.35 16.37 3.41
CA ILE A 200 -4.64 15.15 3.81
C ILE A 200 -3.87 14.65 2.58
N ASP A 201 -2.65 15.14 2.42
CA ASP A 201 -1.77 14.73 1.34
C ASP A 201 -1.15 13.35 1.59
N ILE A 202 -1.16 12.51 0.55
CA ILE A 202 -0.49 11.22 0.56
C ILE A 202 1.01 11.45 0.38
N ARG A 203 1.81 10.91 1.29
CA ARG A 203 3.28 11.02 1.17
C ARG A 203 3.79 10.17 0.00
N PRO A 204 4.79 10.68 -0.77
CA PRO A 204 5.49 9.87 -1.74
C PRO A 204 6.10 8.61 -1.13
N ILE A 205 6.11 7.53 -1.89
CA ILE A 205 6.80 6.28 -1.56
C ILE A 205 8.03 6.14 -2.45
N LYS A 206 9.10 5.58 -1.87
CA LYS A 206 10.32 5.26 -2.61
C LYS A 206 10.24 3.83 -3.13
N LEU A 207 10.18 3.69 -4.44
CA LEU A 207 10.23 2.40 -5.12
C LEU A 207 11.67 2.08 -5.49
N THR A 208 12.06 0.82 -5.32
CA THR A 208 13.41 0.33 -5.67
C THR A 208 13.33 -0.90 -6.55
N CYS A 209 14.29 -1.06 -7.45
CA CYS A 209 14.42 -2.19 -8.34
C CYS A 209 15.88 -2.65 -8.40
N TYR A 210 16.08 -3.96 -8.39
CA TYR A 210 17.37 -4.60 -8.47
C TYR A 210 17.36 -5.68 -9.52
N ILE A 211 18.35 -5.68 -10.41
CA ILE A 211 18.48 -6.69 -11.46
C ILE A 211 19.93 -7.17 -11.50
N ASP A 212 20.13 -8.49 -11.54
CA ASP A 212 21.46 -9.06 -11.69
C ASP A 212 21.75 -9.32 -13.17
N GLY A 213 22.94 -8.93 -13.62
CA GLY A 213 23.41 -9.13 -14.98
C GLY A 213 24.73 -9.87 -15.00
N VAL A 214 24.86 -10.86 -15.88
CA VAL A 214 26.14 -11.52 -16.19
C VAL A 214 26.50 -11.21 -17.62
N PHE A 215 27.69 -10.66 -17.83
CA PHE A 215 28.15 -10.21 -19.14
C PHE A 215 29.46 -10.91 -19.52
N GLU A 216 29.63 -11.13 -20.81
CA GLU A 216 30.90 -11.60 -21.38
C GLU A 216 31.99 -10.53 -21.21
N ILE A 217 33.22 -10.95 -20.93
CA ILE A 217 34.40 -10.08 -20.99
C ILE A 217 35.17 -10.37 -22.29
N LYS A 218 35.56 -9.31 -22.99
CA LYS A 218 36.40 -9.34 -24.18
C LYS A 218 37.80 -8.86 -23.84
#